data_AF-A0A6G9Y6A4-F1
#
_entry.id   AF-A0A6G9Y6A4-F1
#
_cell.length_a   1.000
_cell.length_b   1.000
_cell.length_c   1.000
_cell.angle_alpha   90.00
_cell.angle_beta   90.00
_cell.angle_gamma   90.00
#
_symmetry.space_group_name_H-M   'P 1'
#
loop_
_entity.id
_entity.type
_entity.pdbx_description
1 polymer ?
#
loop_
_entity_poly.entity_id
_entity_poly.type
_entity_poly.pdbx_seq_one_letter_code
_entity_poly.pdbx_strand_id
1 'polypeptide(L)'
;MMSISAVPAIPRSRNNSEAVASIRSRPSELRPMTQIILPMTGPFGPARREMSRPVGVYGCQARRDSGHFPANAKMVGMTAATEAKTGLRIGPYPVDPPVVLAPMAGITNLAFRKLCREFGSPTSIYVCEMITARAVVERNEKTLHMMSFDADEHPRSMQLYGVDPATLGEAVRIIVGEGWADHIDMNLGCPVRKVTRLGGGSALPYKRRLFANIVREMVAAAGDVPVTFKFRIGIDDDHHTYLDTGRIAEAEGAAAVALHARTAAQLYSGQADWSAIARLKEAVTTIPVLGNGDIFSAADALAMVAETGCDGVVVGRGCLGRPWLFAELSAALRGEPIPDGPALGRVGEVLYRHAGLLVEHDGEDKAMRDIRKHMAWYLMGFPVGSHLRRQFATVSSLTQIEDLVGQLDPDVPFPADAQGPRGRQGSPQTKVALPEGWLDDPEDDTVPSAADVMHSGG
;
A
#
# COMPACT_ATOMS: atom_id res chain seq x y z
N MET A 1 22.71 41.70 58.44
CA MET A 1 21.25 41.52 58.27
C MET A 1 21.07 40.21 57.52
N MET A 2 20.95 39.07 58.23
CA MET A 2 19.68 38.44 58.65
C MET A 2 18.77 38.13 57.45
N SER A 3 18.20 36.95 57.24
CA SER A 3 18.23 35.66 57.95
C SER A 3 17.64 34.60 57.01
N ILE A 4 18.03 33.35 57.24
CA ILE A 4 17.39 32.11 56.77
C ILE A 4 15.97 32.03 57.37
N SER A 5 14.98 31.47 56.65
CA SER A 5 13.96 30.66 57.33
C SER A 5 13.34 29.59 56.43
N ALA A 6 13.18 28.43 57.04
CA ALA A 6 12.74 27.16 56.50
C ALA A 6 11.22 26.95 56.60
N VAL A 7 10.82 25.87 55.92
CA VAL A 7 9.56 25.10 55.92
C VAL A 7 8.86 24.98 57.30
N PRO A 8 7.55 24.72 57.31
CA PRO A 8 7.09 23.56 58.07
C PRO A 8 6.13 22.64 57.30
N ALA A 9 6.23 21.36 57.63
CA ALA A 9 5.41 20.27 57.13
C ALA A 9 4.45 19.77 58.24
N ILE A 10 3.38 19.08 57.77
CA ILE A 10 2.52 18.07 58.43
C ILE A 10 1.49 18.58 59.48
N PRO A 11 0.28 17.97 59.58
CA PRO A 11 0.14 16.67 60.22
C PRO A 11 -0.73 15.63 59.46
N ARG A 12 -0.35 14.36 59.65
CA ARG A 12 -1.18 13.17 59.46
C ARG A 12 -1.98 12.91 60.74
N SER A 13 -3.24 12.49 60.61
CA SER A 13 -3.93 11.56 61.53
C SER A 13 -4.96 10.78 60.70
N ARG A 14 -4.84 9.47 60.47
CA ARG A 14 -5.01 8.27 61.32
C ARG A 14 -6.45 8.04 61.84
N ASN A 15 -7.06 7.02 61.20
CA ASN A 15 -7.75 5.84 61.73
C ASN A 15 -9.03 5.98 62.56
N ASN A 16 -10.09 5.31 62.11
CA ASN A 16 -10.60 4.02 62.64
C ASN A 16 -11.69 3.48 61.67
N SER A 17 -11.57 2.28 61.08
CA SER A 17 -11.89 0.94 61.64
C SER A 17 -13.40 0.85 62.00
N GLU A 18 -14.24 -0.12 61.64
CA GLU A 18 -14.19 -1.55 61.26
C GLU A 18 -15.46 -1.82 60.38
N ALA A 19 -15.73 -2.90 59.64
CA ALA A 19 -15.51 -4.33 59.84
C ALA A 19 -15.56 -5.05 58.46
N VAL A 20 -14.58 -5.88 58.07
CA VAL A 20 -14.44 -7.35 58.27
C VAL A 20 -15.49 -8.21 57.54
N ALA A 21 -15.05 -8.90 56.46
CA ALA A 21 -15.06 -10.37 56.27
C ALA A 21 -14.79 -10.69 54.77
N SER A 22 -13.62 -11.16 54.33
CA SER A 22 -12.96 -12.47 54.54
C SER A 22 -13.49 -13.64 53.67
N ILE A 23 -12.72 -13.91 52.60
CA ILE A 23 -12.27 -15.23 52.10
C ILE A 23 -13.28 -16.09 51.30
N ARG A 24 -13.05 -16.24 49.98
CA ARG A 24 -12.48 -17.47 49.35
C ARG A 24 -12.37 -17.35 47.83
N SER A 25 -11.13 -17.47 47.36
CA SER A 25 -10.72 -17.79 45.99
C SER A 25 -11.11 -19.21 45.60
N ARG A 26 -11.69 -19.42 44.41
CA ARG A 26 -11.56 -20.66 43.61
C ARG A 26 -11.72 -20.36 42.11
N PRO A 27 -11.12 -21.21 41.24
CA PRO A 27 -10.64 -20.86 39.91
C PRO A 27 -11.66 -21.19 38.80
N SER A 28 -11.57 -20.47 37.68
CA SER A 28 -12.30 -20.81 36.45
C SER A 28 -11.53 -21.87 35.67
N GLU A 29 -11.97 -23.13 35.80
CA GLU A 29 -11.55 -24.23 34.95
C GLU A 29 -12.13 -24.12 33.53
N LEU A 30 -11.25 -24.44 32.58
CA LEU A 30 -11.56 -24.77 31.19
C LEU A 30 -12.68 -25.81 31.08
N ARG A 31 -13.61 -25.59 30.14
CA ARG A 31 -14.36 -26.68 29.49
C ARG A 31 -14.20 -26.60 27.97
N PRO A 32 -13.93 -27.73 27.29
CA PRO A 32 -13.64 -27.78 25.87
C PRO A 32 -14.94 -27.72 25.05
N MET A 33 -14.92 -26.99 23.92
CA MET A 33 -15.91 -27.18 22.87
C MET A 33 -15.61 -28.48 22.12
N THR A 34 -16.56 -29.40 22.22
CA THR A 34 -16.61 -30.67 21.50
C THR A 34 -16.73 -30.40 19.99
N GLN A 35 -15.83 -30.99 19.20
CA GLN A 35 -15.96 -31.11 17.75
C GLN A 35 -17.21 -31.92 17.41
N ILE A 36 -18.12 -31.35 16.62
CA ILE A 36 -19.17 -32.10 15.95
C ILE A 36 -18.55 -32.75 14.71
N ILE A 37 -18.36 -34.06 14.78
CA ILE A 37 -18.06 -34.93 13.64
C ILE A 37 -19.42 -35.40 13.09
N LEU A 38 -19.73 -35.02 11.85
CA LEU A 38 -20.84 -35.59 11.07
C LEU A 38 -20.29 -36.76 10.22
N PRO A 39 -20.85 -37.98 10.34
CA PRO A 39 -20.47 -39.09 9.48
C PRO A 39 -21.32 -39.07 8.20
N MET A 40 -20.68 -39.15 7.04
CA MET A 40 -21.34 -39.49 5.78
C MET A 40 -20.76 -40.81 5.28
N THR A 41 -21.48 -41.91 5.54
CA THR A 41 -21.21 -43.23 4.97
C THR A 41 -22.30 -43.61 3.97
N GLY A 42 -21.93 -43.54 2.68
CA GLY A 42 -22.28 -44.47 1.59
C GLY A 42 -23.74 -44.63 1.11
N PRO A 43 -23.99 -45.36 -0.01
CA PRO A 43 -23.05 -46.21 -0.76
C PRO A 43 -22.98 -45.97 -2.29
N PHE A 44 -21.98 -46.62 -2.88
CA PHE A 44 -21.67 -46.76 -4.30
C PHE A 44 -22.72 -47.57 -5.11
N GLY A 45 -22.82 -47.27 -6.41
CA GLY A 45 -23.41 -48.15 -7.43
C GLY A 45 -23.21 -47.59 -8.86
N PRO A 46 -22.71 -48.36 -9.84
CA PRO A 46 -22.09 -47.82 -11.07
C PRO A 46 -23.01 -47.83 -12.30
N ALA A 47 -22.78 -46.92 -13.25
CA ALA A 47 -23.32 -47.02 -14.62
C ALA A 47 -22.22 -46.82 -15.67
N ARG A 48 -22.09 -47.80 -16.56
CA ARG A 48 -21.24 -47.81 -17.76
C ARG A 48 -22.04 -47.34 -18.99
N ARG A 49 -21.28 -47.03 -20.06
CA ARG A 49 -21.63 -46.84 -21.50
C ARG A 49 -22.05 -45.39 -21.84
N GLU A 50 -21.65 -44.79 -22.97
CA GLU A 50 -21.03 -45.28 -24.21
C GLU A 50 -20.37 -44.13 -25.00
N MET A 51 -19.56 -44.51 -26.00
CA MET A 51 -18.74 -43.68 -26.90
C MET A 51 -19.52 -42.94 -28.00
N SER A 52 -18.77 -42.05 -28.69
CA SER A 52 -18.95 -41.49 -30.05
C SER A 52 -19.62 -40.10 -30.10
N ARG A 53 -19.22 -39.10 -30.91
CA ARG A 53 -18.13 -38.84 -31.87
C ARG A 53 -18.15 -37.30 -32.15
N PRO A 54 -17.12 -36.70 -32.80
CA PRO A 54 -16.88 -35.25 -32.85
C PRO A 54 -17.40 -34.56 -34.12
N VAL A 55 -17.74 -33.27 -34.03
CA VAL A 55 -17.96 -32.33 -35.17
C VAL A 55 -17.72 -30.90 -34.63
N GLY A 56 -17.02 -29.95 -35.27
CA GLY A 56 -16.38 -29.90 -36.56
C GLY A 56 -15.47 -28.67 -36.64
N VAL A 57 -14.36 -28.86 -37.35
CA VAL A 57 -13.37 -27.84 -37.72
C VAL A 57 -13.90 -27.07 -38.92
N TYR A 58 -14.01 -25.74 -38.82
CA TYR A 58 -14.12 -24.89 -40.00
C TYR A 58 -12.73 -24.37 -40.36
N GLY A 59 -12.13 -25.01 -41.37
CA GLY A 59 -11.04 -24.42 -42.14
C GLY A 59 -11.60 -23.50 -43.21
N CYS A 60 -11.01 -22.32 -43.35
CA CYS A 60 -11.05 -21.54 -44.57
C CYS A 60 -9.60 -21.23 -44.96
N GLN A 61 -9.07 -22.01 -45.91
CA GLN A 61 -7.88 -21.67 -46.67
C GLN A 61 -8.29 -20.78 -47.83
N ALA A 62 -7.59 -19.66 -47.99
CA ALA A 62 -6.92 -19.22 -49.23
C ALA A 62 -6.98 -17.69 -49.38
N ARG A 63 -5.81 -17.05 -49.26
CA ARG A 63 -5.13 -16.46 -50.42
C ARG A 63 -3.71 -16.06 -50.01
N ARG A 64 -2.74 -16.63 -50.73
CA ARG A 64 -1.36 -16.16 -50.76
C ARG A 64 -1.33 -15.01 -51.74
N ASP A 65 -1.09 -13.80 -51.27
CA ASP A 65 -0.58 -12.73 -52.11
C ASP A 65 0.84 -12.39 -51.67
N SER A 66 1.74 -12.56 -52.63
CA SER A 66 3.18 -12.34 -52.52
C SER A 66 3.42 -10.87 -52.86
N GLY A 67 3.57 -10.05 -51.82
CA GLY A 67 3.91 -8.64 -51.92
C GLY A 67 5.34 -8.41 -51.46
N HIS A 68 6.20 -8.13 -52.43
CA HIS A 68 7.60 -7.73 -52.33
C HIS A 68 7.77 -6.46 -51.45
N PHE A 69 8.44 -6.55 -50.31
CA PHE A 69 8.86 -5.38 -49.52
C PHE A 69 10.27 -4.94 -49.94
N PRO A 70 10.48 -3.72 -50.46
CA PRO A 70 11.82 -3.21 -50.65
C PRO A 70 12.41 -2.74 -49.32
N ALA A 71 13.64 -3.19 -49.06
CA ALA A 71 14.52 -2.66 -48.03
C ALA A 71 14.91 -1.20 -48.33
N ASN A 72 15.28 -0.50 -47.26
CA ASN A 72 15.86 0.85 -47.18
C ASN A 72 14.88 2.03 -47.12
N ALA A 73 14.43 2.33 -45.90
CA ALA A 73 14.12 3.70 -45.49
C ALA A 73 15.09 4.10 -44.37
N LYS A 74 15.90 5.13 -44.64
CA LYS A 74 16.86 5.74 -43.72
C LYS A 74 16.15 6.16 -42.44
N MET A 75 16.65 5.71 -41.28
CA MET A 75 16.27 6.30 -40.00
C MET A 75 16.79 7.74 -39.94
N VAL A 76 15.87 8.69 -40.08
CA VAL A 76 16.13 10.09 -39.72
C VAL A 76 16.05 10.15 -38.19
N GLY A 77 17.20 10.44 -37.56
CA GLY A 77 17.27 10.67 -36.12
C GLY A 77 16.45 11.89 -35.74
N MET A 78 15.33 11.67 -35.07
CA MET A 78 14.67 12.69 -34.27
C MET A 78 15.30 12.66 -32.88
N THR A 79 16.37 13.43 -32.69
CA THR A 79 16.75 13.89 -31.35
C THR A 79 15.79 15.03 -30.99
N ALA A 80 14.61 14.68 -30.49
CA ALA A 80 13.83 15.62 -29.72
C ALA A 80 14.59 15.84 -28.42
N ALA A 81 15.19 17.02 -28.26
CA ALA A 81 15.71 17.45 -26.99
C ALA A 81 14.51 17.60 -26.04
N THR A 82 14.29 16.59 -25.21
CA THR A 82 13.35 16.65 -24.09
C THR A 82 13.80 17.79 -23.20
N GLU A 83 13.03 18.88 -23.12
CA GLU A 83 13.22 19.88 -22.06
C GLU A 83 13.31 19.11 -20.74
N ALA A 84 14.38 19.36 -19.99
CA ALA A 84 14.60 18.69 -18.72
C ALA A 84 13.41 19.00 -17.80
N LYS A 85 12.52 18.01 -17.60
CA LYS A 85 11.45 18.09 -16.60
C LYS A 85 12.11 18.57 -15.31
N THR A 86 11.68 19.72 -14.80
CA THR A 86 12.06 20.18 -13.46
C THR A 86 11.81 19.03 -12.50
N GLY A 87 12.82 18.60 -11.74
CA GLY A 87 12.73 17.42 -10.89
C GLY A 87 11.49 17.46 -9.98
N LEU A 88 10.86 16.31 -9.76
CA LEU A 88 9.66 16.19 -8.93
C LEU A 88 9.92 16.74 -7.52
N ARG A 89 9.00 17.58 -7.03
CA ARG A 89 9.00 18.08 -5.64
C ARG A 89 7.60 17.95 -5.06
N ILE A 90 7.51 17.58 -3.79
CA ILE A 90 6.25 17.60 -3.02
C ILE A 90 6.47 18.54 -1.82
N GLY A 91 5.86 19.72 -1.88
CA GLY A 91 6.16 20.80 -0.93
C GLY A 91 7.65 21.17 -0.92
N PRO A 92 8.34 21.13 0.24
CA PRO A 92 9.77 21.43 0.32
C PRO A 92 10.66 20.24 -0.10
N TYR A 93 10.11 19.03 -0.28
CA TYR A 93 10.92 17.82 -0.46
C TYR A 93 11.18 17.54 -1.95
N PRO A 94 12.46 17.49 -2.39
CA PRO A 94 12.79 16.91 -3.69
C PRO A 94 12.52 15.40 -3.67
N VAL A 95 11.98 14.87 -4.76
CA VAL A 95 11.73 13.44 -4.94
C VAL A 95 12.54 12.96 -6.14
N ASP A 96 13.76 12.53 -5.86
CA ASP A 96 14.72 12.04 -6.86
C ASP A 96 15.26 10.66 -6.46
N PRO A 97 15.10 9.60 -7.29
CA PRO A 97 14.30 9.59 -8.52
C PRO A 97 12.81 9.86 -8.21
N PRO A 98 11.99 10.21 -9.23
CA PRO A 98 10.56 10.52 -9.05
C PRO A 98 9.72 9.26 -8.80
N VAL A 99 10.06 8.54 -7.73
CA VAL A 99 9.51 7.26 -7.30
C VAL A 99 9.02 7.40 -5.87
N VAL A 100 7.78 6.95 -5.64
CA VAL A 100 7.15 6.91 -4.32
C VAL A 100 6.73 5.48 -4.00
N LEU A 101 7.02 4.99 -2.79
CA LEU A 101 6.46 3.71 -2.32
C LEU A 101 4.99 3.89 -1.98
N ALA A 102 4.12 3.08 -2.58
CA ALA A 102 2.70 3.08 -2.29
C ALA A 102 2.42 2.56 -0.87
N PRO A 103 1.47 3.16 -0.14
CA PRO A 103 1.04 2.63 1.14
C PRO A 103 0.31 1.30 0.94
N MET A 104 0.72 0.28 1.68
CA MET A 104 0.12 -1.05 1.66
C MET A 104 -0.07 -1.53 3.10
N ALA A 105 -1.34 -1.57 3.54
CA ALA A 105 -1.69 -1.97 4.90
C ALA A 105 -1.16 -3.38 5.23
N GLY A 106 -0.55 -3.50 6.41
CA GLY A 106 0.16 -4.70 6.85
C GLY A 106 1.37 -5.05 5.99
N ILE A 107 2.00 -4.11 5.28
CA ILE A 107 3.20 -4.35 4.48
C ILE A 107 4.18 -3.20 4.66
N THR A 108 3.78 -1.95 4.41
CA THR A 108 4.66 -0.77 4.48
C THR A 108 4.87 -0.25 5.91
N ASN A 109 5.11 -1.18 6.83
CA ASN A 109 5.59 -0.90 8.17
C ASN A 109 7.02 -0.33 8.16
N LEU A 110 7.53 0.09 9.32
CA LEU A 110 8.86 0.69 9.45
C LEU A 110 9.94 -0.20 8.83
N ALA A 111 9.93 -1.50 9.14
CA ALA A 111 10.93 -2.46 8.66
C ALA A 111 10.97 -2.53 7.12
N PHE A 112 9.82 -2.64 6.46
CA PHE A 112 9.78 -2.73 5.00
C PHE A 112 10.14 -1.39 4.34
N ARG A 113 9.70 -0.26 4.88
CA ARG A 113 10.08 1.07 4.35
C ARG A 113 11.57 1.29 4.46
N LYS A 114 12.18 0.97 5.61
CA LYS A 114 13.63 1.02 5.80
C LYS A 114 14.36 0.14 4.79
N LEU A 115 13.89 -1.09 4.57
CA LEU A 115 14.47 -1.97 3.57
C LEU A 115 14.35 -1.40 2.15
N CYS A 116 13.20 -0.83 1.77
CA CYS A 116 13.05 -0.17 0.47
C CYS A 116 13.99 1.04 0.34
N ARG A 117 14.20 1.80 1.41
CA ARG A 117 15.14 2.94 1.45
C ARG A 117 16.60 2.52 1.28
N GLU A 118 17.00 1.36 1.81
CA GLU A 118 18.35 0.80 1.62
C GLU A 118 18.67 0.52 0.13
N PHE A 119 17.66 0.28 -0.71
CA PHE A 119 17.82 0.08 -2.16
C PHE A 119 17.40 1.28 -3.01
N GLY A 120 16.60 2.19 -2.46
CA GLY A 120 16.11 3.37 -3.15
C GLY A 120 16.97 4.58 -2.88
N SER A 121 16.31 5.74 -2.90
CA SER A 121 16.96 7.02 -2.62
C SER A 121 16.51 7.57 -1.27
N PRO A 122 17.39 8.27 -0.53
CA PRO A 122 17.01 9.00 0.68
C PRO A 122 16.01 10.13 0.41
N THR A 123 15.92 10.65 -0.82
CA THR A 123 14.97 11.72 -1.20
C THR A 123 13.66 11.19 -1.78
N SER A 124 13.55 9.88 -2.07
CA SER A 124 12.25 9.31 -2.43
C SER A 124 11.30 9.29 -1.21
N ILE A 125 9.99 9.28 -1.48
CA ILE A 125 8.99 9.26 -0.40
C ILE A 125 8.52 7.83 -0.17
N TYR A 126 8.54 7.41 1.10
CA TYR A 126 8.11 6.08 1.53
C TYR A 126 6.89 6.20 2.43
N VAL A 127 5.72 5.99 1.85
CA VAL A 127 4.45 6.20 2.57
C VAL A 127 4.21 5.02 3.53
N CYS A 128 3.90 5.33 4.79
CA CYS A 128 3.56 4.31 5.79
C CYS A 128 2.22 3.62 5.48
N GLU A 129 1.85 2.67 6.32
CA GLU A 129 0.55 2.02 6.20
C GLU A 129 -0.60 3.02 6.40
N MET A 130 -1.81 2.65 5.97
CA MET A 130 -2.99 3.48 6.18
C MET A 130 -3.36 3.58 7.67
N ILE A 131 -3.34 4.79 8.20
CA ILE A 131 -3.63 5.13 9.60
C ILE A 131 -5.04 5.73 9.72
N THR A 132 -5.86 5.20 10.63
CA THR A 132 -7.21 5.74 10.87
C THR A 132 -7.14 7.03 11.67
N ALA A 133 -7.63 8.14 11.11
CA ALA A 133 -7.58 9.47 11.73
C ALA A 133 -8.21 9.50 13.13
N ARG A 134 -9.37 8.85 13.30
CA ARG A 134 -10.03 8.71 14.61
C ARG A 134 -9.12 8.08 15.67
N ALA A 135 -8.33 7.07 15.29
CA ALA A 135 -7.44 6.37 16.20
C ALA A 135 -6.22 7.24 16.61
N VAL A 136 -5.84 8.21 15.77
CA VAL A 136 -4.84 9.25 16.10
C VAL A 136 -5.40 10.19 17.16
N VAL A 137 -6.62 10.71 16.95
CA VAL A 137 -7.30 11.61 17.90
C VAL A 137 -7.50 10.93 19.25
N GLU A 138 -7.86 9.65 19.24
CA GLU A 138 -8.02 8.84 20.46
C GLU A 138 -6.70 8.32 21.05
N ARG A 139 -5.55 8.62 20.42
CA ARG A 139 -4.21 8.16 20.83
C ARG A 139 -4.13 6.66 21.09
N ASN A 140 -4.72 5.88 20.19
CA ASN A 140 -4.72 4.42 20.30
C ASN A 140 -3.29 3.86 20.22
N GLU A 141 -2.87 3.09 21.23
CA GLU A 141 -1.49 2.58 21.34
C GLU A 141 -1.02 1.79 20.11
N LYS A 142 -1.87 0.90 19.56
CA LYS A 142 -1.54 0.13 18.35
C LYS A 142 -1.32 1.06 17.15
N THR A 143 -2.11 2.13 17.05
CA THR A 143 -1.99 3.11 15.98
C THR A 143 -0.72 3.94 16.11
N LEU A 144 -0.40 4.39 17.32
CA LEU A 144 0.88 5.09 17.60
C LEU A 144 2.08 4.21 17.23
N HIS A 145 2.03 2.90 17.52
CA HIS A 145 3.06 1.96 17.07
C HIS A 145 3.16 1.87 15.55
N MET A 146 2.03 1.77 14.84
CA MET A 146 1.99 1.74 13.36
C MET A 146 2.50 3.03 12.71
N MET A 147 2.38 4.17 13.42
CA MET A 147 2.86 5.49 12.98
C MET A 147 4.37 5.68 13.17
N SER A 148 5.09 4.67 13.67
CA SER A 148 6.54 4.77 13.89
C SER A 148 7.32 4.93 12.58
N PHE A 149 8.35 5.77 12.63
CA PHE A 149 9.33 5.99 11.58
C PHE A 149 10.73 5.71 12.14
N ASP A 150 11.67 5.35 11.25
CA ASP A 150 13.07 5.28 11.66
C ASP A 150 13.59 6.69 11.98
N ALA A 151 14.59 6.79 12.86
CA ALA A 151 15.18 8.08 13.25
C ALA A 151 15.83 8.80 12.06
N ASP A 152 16.29 8.05 11.04
CA ASP A 152 16.84 8.60 9.81
C ASP A 152 15.82 8.76 8.68
N GLU A 153 14.53 8.44 8.92
CA GLU A 153 13.49 8.46 7.91
C GLU A 153 12.96 9.88 7.69
N HIS A 154 13.40 10.51 6.61
CA HIS A 154 12.91 11.83 6.18
C HIS A 154 12.70 11.89 4.67
N PRO A 155 11.60 12.50 4.19
CA PRO A 155 10.45 12.95 4.98
C PRO A 155 9.62 11.77 5.51
N ARG A 156 9.13 11.89 6.75
CA ARG A 156 8.17 10.95 7.36
C ARG A 156 6.79 11.14 6.73
N SER A 157 6.39 10.18 5.90
CA SER A 157 5.15 10.26 5.12
C SER A 157 4.04 9.42 5.73
N MET A 158 3.02 10.08 6.28
CA MET A 158 1.91 9.41 6.97
C MET A 158 0.63 9.41 6.14
N GLN A 159 0.11 8.23 5.78
CA GLN A 159 -1.18 8.14 5.10
C GLN A 159 -2.33 8.04 6.11
N LEU A 160 -3.27 8.98 6.06
CA LEU A 160 -4.50 8.98 6.84
C LEU A 160 -5.68 8.35 6.11
N TYR A 161 -6.67 7.98 6.90
CA TYR A 161 -7.97 7.47 6.48
C TYR A 161 -9.06 8.00 7.41
N GLY A 162 -10.16 8.47 6.82
CA GLY A 162 -11.34 8.99 7.49
C GLY A 162 -12.39 9.49 6.49
N VAL A 163 -13.55 9.90 6.98
CA VAL A 163 -14.64 10.47 6.16
C VAL A 163 -15.24 11.74 6.76
N ASP A 164 -14.84 12.11 7.98
CA ASP A 164 -15.29 13.31 8.67
C ASP A 164 -14.20 14.39 8.55
N PRO A 165 -14.48 15.55 7.92
CA PRO A 165 -13.56 16.68 7.86
C PRO A 165 -13.01 17.06 9.23
N ALA A 166 -13.86 17.15 10.26
CA ALA A 166 -13.46 17.63 11.58
C ALA A 166 -12.44 16.70 12.24
N THR A 167 -12.70 15.39 12.22
CA THR A 167 -11.78 14.37 12.73
C THR A 167 -10.47 14.33 11.95
N LEU A 168 -10.51 14.47 10.62
CA LEU A 168 -9.30 14.51 9.80
C LEU A 168 -8.45 15.75 10.08
N GLY A 169 -9.07 16.93 10.18
CA GLY A 169 -8.41 18.16 10.57
C GLY A 169 -7.73 18.05 11.94
N GLU A 170 -8.44 17.48 12.93
CA GLU A 170 -7.86 17.28 14.27
C GLU A 170 -6.70 16.28 14.26
N ALA A 171 -6.82 15.17 13.54
CA ALA A 171 -5.71 14.23 13.40
C ALA A 171 -4.48 14.90 12.78
N VAL A 172 -4.67 15.70 11.73
CA VAL A 172 -3.57 16.45 11.09
C VAL A 172 -2.96 17.46 12.06
N ARG A 173 -3.76 18.23 12.81
CA ARG A 173 -3.25 19.18 13.83
C ARG A 173 -2.41 18.49 14.89
N ILE A 174 -2.85 17.32 15.38
CA ILE A 174 -2.08 16.53 16.35
C ILE A 174 -0.76 16.06 15.72
N ILE A 175 -0.81 15.45 14.54
CA ILE A 175 0.37 14.90 13.87
C ILE A 175 1.42 15.98 13.59
N VAL A 176 0.99 17.12 13.04
CA VAL A 176 1.89 18.24 12.72
C VAL A 176 2.36 18.94 13.99
N GLY A 177 1.46 19.22 14.93
CA GLY A 177 1.77 19.92 16.18
C GLY A 177 2.72 19.13 17.10
N GLU A 178 2.64 17.80 17.11
CA GLU A 178 3.56 16.93 17.83
C GLU A 178 4.78 16.53 16.98
N GLY A 179 4.87 16.98 15.73
CA GLY A 179 6.00 16.73 14.84
C GLY A 179 6.17 15.25 14.50
N TRP A 180 5.08 14.49 14.36
CA TRP A 180 5.09 13.06 14.07
C TRP A 180 5.29 12.73 12.58
N ALA A 181 4.93 13.64 11.68
CA ALA A 181 5.11 13.47 10.24
C ALA A 181 5.58 14.76 9.57
N ASP A 182 6.29 14.59 8.45
CA ASP A 182 6.84 15.67 7.62
C ASP A 182 6.02 15.85 6.34
N HIS A 183 5.18 14.87 6.01
CA HIS A 183 4.29 14.81 4.85
C HIS A 183 3.02 14.02 5.23
N ILE A 184 1.84 14.55 4.86
CA ILE A 184 0.55 13.91 5.09
C ILE A 184 0.00 13.43 3.75
N ASP A 185 -0.39 12.16 3.65
CA ASP A 185 -1.12 11.61 2.51
C ASP A 185 -2.53 11.20 2.95
N MET A 186 -3.50 11.17 2.04
CA MET A 186 -4.86 10.71 2.33
C MET A 186 -5.25 9.56 1.43
N ASN A 187 -5.77 8.49 2.05
CA ASN A 187 -6.29 7.34 1.34
C ASN A 187 -7.69 7.62 0.76
N LEU A 188 -7.77 7.68 -0.56
CA LEU A 188 -9.00 7.75 -1.33
C LEU A 188 -9.10 6.60 -2.35
N GLY A 189 -8.32 5.53 -2.14
CA GLY A 189 -8.11 4.48 -3.13
C GLY A 189 -8.44 3.07 -2.64
N CYS A 190 -8.59 2.85 -1.34
CA CYS A 190 -8.85 1.52 -0.80
C CYS A 190 -10.23 1.00 -1.27
N PRO A 191 -10.29 -0.17 -1.94
CA PRO A 191 -11.54 -0.75 -2.43
C PRO A 191 -12.12 -1.81 -1.49
N VAL A 192 -11.54 -1.99 -0.30
CA VAL A 192 -11.94 -3.05 0.63
C VAL A 192 -13.31 -2.75 1.20
N ARG A 193 -14.19 -3.76 1.18
CA ARG A 193 -15.59 -3.66 1.66
C ARG A 193 -15.75 -3.02 3.04
N LYS A 194 -14.86 -3.30 4.01
CA LYS A 194 -14.92 -2.72 5.35
C LYS A 194 -14.72 -1.19 5.37
N VAL A 195 -14.05 -0.67 4.35
CA VAL A 195 -13.75 0.75 4.14
C VAL A 195 -14.87 1.41 3.33
N THR A 196 -15.14 0.89 2.13
CA THR A 196 -16.08 1.52 1.19
C THR A 196 -17.52 1.53 1.71
N ARG A 197 -17.94 0.52 2.50
CA ARG A 197 -19.29 0.46 3.09
C ARG A 197 -19.54 1.61 4.08
N LEU A 198 -18.49 2.22 4.61
CA LEU A 198 -18.56 3.38 5.51
C LEU A 198 -18.39 4.71 4.76
N GLY A 199 -18.41 4.70 3.42
CA GLY A 199 -18.21 5.89 2.60
C GLY A 199 -16.74 6.28 2.42
N GLY A 200 -15.80 5.50 2.96
CA GLY A 200 -14.37 5.80 2.93
C GLY A 200 -13.61 5.21 1.75
N GLY A 201 -12.32 5.56 1.65
CA GLY A 201 -11.43 5.08 0.60
C GLY A 201 -11.95 5.48 -0.78
N SER A 202 -12.03 4.53 -1.71
CA SER A 202 -12.47 4.80 -3.09
C SER A 202 -13.95 5.19 -3.26
N ALA A 203 -14.77 5.07 -2.21
CA ALA A 203 -16.16 5.55 -2.22
C ALA A 203 -16.27 7.07 -2.01
N LEU A 204 -15.32 7.65 -1.26
CA LEU A 204 -15.39 9.02 -0.76
C LEU A 204 -15.42 10.08 -1.89
N PRO A 205 -14.60 9.97 -2.97
CA PRO A 205 -14.55 11.03 -3.97
C PRO A 205 -15.82 11.19 -4.81
N TYR A 206 -16.80 10.28 -4.69
CA TYR A 206 -18.12 10.47 -5.30
C TYR A 206 -18.89 11.64 -4.66
N LYS A 207 -18.70 11.89 -3.35
CA LYS A 207 -19.31 12.99 -2.61
C LYS A 207 -18.42 14.24 -2.72
N ARG A 208 -18.59 15.01 -3.79
CA ARG A 208 -17.67 16.10 -4.19
C ARG A 208 -17.55 17.18 -3.13
N ARG A 209 -18.67 17.65 -2.57
CA ARG A 209 -18.67 18.67 -1.51
C ARG A 209 -18.07 18.16 -0.20
N LEU A 210 -18.40 16.94 0.21
CA LEU A 210 -17.77 16.30 1.37
C LEU A 210 -16.25 16.21 1.17
N PHE A 211 -15.81 15.76 -0.01
CA PHE A 211 -14.40 15.66 -0.34
C PHE A 211 -13.70 17.02 -0.31
N ALA A 212 -14.29 18.07 -0.92
CA ALA A 212 -13.75 19.43 -0.87
C ALA A 212 -13.60 19.94 0.57
N ASN A 213 -14.59 19.68 1.44
CA ASN A 213 -14.51 20.02 2.86
C ASN A 213 -13.34 19.29 3.56
N ILE A 214 -13.13 18.01 3.25
CA ILE A 214 -11.99 17.24 3.77
C ILE A 214 -10.66 17.83 3.33
N VAL A 215 -10.48 18.11 2.03
CA VAL A 215 -9.21 18.67 1.52
C VAL A 215 -8.92 20.01 2.19
N ARG A 216 -9.91 20.92 2.19
CA ARG A 216 -9.79 22.25 2.81
C ARG A 216 -9.35 22.14 4.26
N GLU A 217 -10.00 21.27 5.03
CA GLU A 217 -9.73 21.11 6.45
C GLU A 217 -8.36 20.50 6.73
N MET A 218 -7.96 19.47 5.97
CA MET A 218 -6.64 18.86 6.11
C MET A 218 -5.51 19.83 5.72
N VAL A 219 -5.65 20.55 4.60
CA VAL A 219 -4.65 21.52 4.14
C VAL A 219 -4.52 22.68 5.13
N ALA A 220 -5.64 23.22 5.62
CA ALA A 220 -5.62 24.28 6.63
C ALA A 220 -4.98 23.81 7.95
N ALA A 221 -5.27 22.58 8.39
CA ALA A 221 -4.68 21.99 9.59
C ALA A 221 -3.17 21.72 9.46
N ALA A 222 -2.68 21.43 8.25
CA ALA A 222 -1.28 21.04 8.02
C ALA A 222 -0.32 22.24 7.97
N GLY A 223 -0.80 23.43 7.58
CA GLY A 223 0.05 24.60 7.40
C GLY A 223 1.10 24.38 6.31
N ASP A 224 2.39 24.44 6.68
CA ASP A 224 3.51 24.27 5.74
C ASP A 224 3.81 22.79 5.42
N VAL A 225 3.21 21.84 6.14
CA VAL A 225 3.38 20.41 5.88
C VAL A 225 2.58 20.03 4.63
N PRO A 226 3.21 19.48 3.57
CA PRO A 226 2.50 19.12 2.35
C PRO A 226 1.47 18.01 2.57
N VAL A 227 0.28 18.22 2.00
CA VAL A 227 -0.83 17.24 2.00
C VAL A 227 -1.05 16.69 0.59
N THR A 228 -1.04 15.37 0.42
CA THR A 228 -1.29 14.69 -0.86
C THR A 228 -2.48 13.75 -0.81
N PHE A 229 -3.00 13.38 -1.98
CA PHE A 229 -4.15 12.51 -2.10
C PHE A 229 -3.90 11.37 -3.09
N LYS A 230 -4.14 10.14 -2.65
CA LYS A 230 -4.03 8.95 -3.50
C LYS A 230 -5.38 8.30 -3.74
N PHE A 231 -5.85 8.30 -4.98
CA PHE A 231 -7.18 7.80 -5.37
C PHE A 231 -7.16 6.81 -6.54
N ARG A 232 -8.33 6.33 -6.91
CA ARG A 232 -8.62 5.44 -8.05
C ARG A 232 -9.39 6.18 -9.14
N ILE A 233 -9.57 5.56 -10.31
CA ILE A 233 -10.39 6.12 -11.40
C ILE A 233 -11.81 6.48 -10.91
N GLY A 234 -12.37 5.63 -10.05
CA GLY A 234 -13.69 5.79 -9.49
C GLY A 234 -14.14 4.53 -8.75
N ILE A 235 -15.45 4.43 -8.51
CA ILE A 235 -16.05 3.28 -7.82
C ILE A 235 -16.12 2.10 -8.79
N ASP A 236 -16.70 2.31 -9.97
CA ASP A 236 -16.87 1.36 -11.07
C ASP A 236 -16.89 2.13 -12.40
N ASP A 237 -17.22 1.45 -13.50
CA ASP A 237 -17.17 2.02 -14.85
C ASP A 237 -18.25 3.09 -15.11
N ASP A 238 -19.31 3.12 -14.30
CA ASP A 238 -20.39 4.11 -14.39
C ASP A 238 -20.13 5.34 -13.50
N HIS A 239 -19.25 5.21 -12.50
CA HIS A 239 -18.99 6.23 -11.48
C HIS A 239 -17.50 6.60 -11.41
N HIS A 240 -16.97 7.16 -12.50
CA HIS A 240 -15.64 7.76 -12.53
C HIS A 240 -15.59 9.11 -11.79
N THR A 241 -14.61 9.29 -10.91
CA THR A 241 -14.49 10.49 -10.05
C THR A 241 -13.15 11.19 -10.17
N TYR A 242 -12.14 10.56 -10.79
CA TYR A 242 -10.75 11.00 -10.73
C TYR A 242 -10.47 12.42 -11.25
N LEU A 243 -11.19 12.89 -12.28
CA LEU A 243 -11.00 14.25 -12.81
C LEU A 243 -11.52 15.30 -11.82
N ASP A 244 -12.72 15.09 -11.27
CA ASP A 244 -13.27 15.99 -10.25
C ASP A 244 -12.40 15.93 -8.99
N THR A 245 -11.93 14.74 -8.61
CA THR A 245 -11.04 14.53 -7.47
C THR A 245 -9.75 15.32 -7.63
N GLY A 246 -9.10 15.24 -8.79
CA GLY A 246 -7.87 15.98 -9.08
C GLY A 246 -8.06 17.50 -9.01
N ARG A 247 -9.13 18.01 -9.64
CA ARG A 247 -9.44 19.45 -9.67
C ARG A 247 -9.78 20.00 -8.29
N ILE A 248 -10.56 19.26 -7.51
CA ILE A 248 -10.89 19.66 -6.13
C ILE A 248 -9.61 19.66 -5.27
N ALA A 249 -8.78 18.62 -5.37
CA ALA A 249 -7.53 18.57 -4.62
C ALA A 249 -6.60 19.75 -4.97
N GLU A 250 -6.45 20.05 -6.26
CA GLU A 250 -5.68 21.20 -6.75
C GLU A 250 -6.24 22.53 -6.25
N ALA A 251 -7.55 22.75 -6.40
CA ALA A 251 -8.21 24.01 -6.02
C ALA A 251 -8.16 24.28 -4.50
N GLU A 252 -8.18 23.22 -3.69
CA GLU A 252 -8.14 23.30 -2.23
C GLU A 252 -6.71 23.23 -1.64
N GLY A 253 -5.68 23.21 -2.49
CA GLY A 253 -4.29 23.39 -2.07
C GLY A 253 -3.50 22.12 -1.74
N ALA A 254 -3.89 20.96 -2.30
CA ALA A 254 -3.06 19.75 -2.22
C ALA A 254 -1.66 19.98 -2.83
N ALA A 255 -0.64 19.35 -2.27
CA ALA A 255 0.74 19.47 -2.75
C ALA A 255 1.04 18.57 -3.97
N ALA A 256 0.31 17.47 -4.13
CA ALA A 256 0.38 16.54 -5.25
C ALA A 256 -0.80 15.54 -5.19
N VAL A 257 -1.06 14.85 -6.30
CA VAL A 257 -2.04 13.76 -6.38
C VAL A 257 -1.44 12.51 -7.02
N ALA A 258 -1.94 11.33 -6.62
CA ALA A 258 -1.54 10.06 -7.20
C ALA A 258 -2.75 9.23 -7.64
N LEU A 259 -2.78 8.79 -8.89
CA LEU A 259 -3.88 8.02 -9.46
C LEU A 259 -3.48 6.56 -9.64
N HIS A 260 -4.13 5.67 -8.89
CA HIS A 260 -4.19 4.26 -9.27
C HIS A 260 -5.15 4.09 -10.45
N ALA A 261 -4.61 3.77 -11.61
CA ALA A 261 -5.33 3.62 -12.89
C ALA A 261 -6.25 2.38 -12.96
N ARG A 262 -7.08 2.18 -11.95
CA ARG A 262 -8.18 1.20 -11.89
C ARG A 262 -9.36 1.77 -11.14
N THR A 263 -10.56 1.29 -11.42
CA THR A 263 -11.74 1.51 -10.57
C THR A 263 -11.66 0.65 -9.31
N ALA A 264 -12.49 0.91 -8.30
CA ALA A 264 -12.54 0.11 -7.08
C ALA A 264 -13.09 -1.30 -7.34
N ALA A 265 -14.12 -1.41 -8.19
CA ALA A 265 -14.72 -2.67 -8.62
C ALA A 265 -13.69 -3.62 -9.23
N GLN A 266 -12.74 -3.10 -10.01
CA GLN A 266 -11.68 -3.90 -10.62
C GLN A 266 -10.71 -4.53 -9.61
N LEU A 267 -10.62 -4.05 -8.37
CA LEU A 267 -9.57 -4.46 -7.41
C LEU A 267 -8.16 -4.39 -8.03
N TYR A 268 -7.59 -5.54 -8.37
CA TYR A 268 -6.32 -5.69 -9.09
C TYR A 268 -6.44 -6.58 -10.34
N SER A 269 -7.68 -6.85 -10.78
CA SER A 269 -7.96 -7.56 -12.02
C SER A 269 -7.73 -6.66 -13.25
N GLY A 270 -7.67 -7.28 -14.43
CA GLY A 270 -7.43 -6.59 -15.69
C GLY A 270 -6.09 -5.85 -15.71
N GLN A 271 -5.96 -4.93 -16.66
CA GLN A 271 -4.80 -4.04 -16.78
C GLN A 271 -5.16 -2.65 -16.26
N ALA A 272 -4.17 -1.93 -15.74
CA ALA A 272 -4.34 -0.52 -15.39
C ALA A 272 -4.57 0.33 -16.66
N ASP A 273 -5.59 1.19 -16.66
CA ASP A 273 -5.87 2.12 -17.76
C ASP A 273 -5.04 3.40 -17.60
N TRP A 274 -3.81 3.38 -18.11
CA TRP A 274 -2.89 4.52 -18.03
C TRP A 274 -3.39 5.77 -18.77
N SER A 275 -4.34 5.64 -19.71
CA SER A 275 -4.96 6.81 -20.36
C SER A 275 -5.70 7.71 -19.37
N ALA A 276 -6.17 7.16 -18.24
CA ALA A 276 -6.77 7.95 -17.17
C ALA A 276 -5.74 8.83 -16.46
N ILE A 277 -4.48 8.39 -16.35
CA ILE A 277 -3.39 9.19 -15.78
C ILE A 277 -3.05 10.34 -16.73
N ALA A 278 -2.97 10.08 -18.04
CA ALA A 278 -2.74 11.13 -19.04
C ALA A 278 -3.81 12.23 -18.96
N ARG A 279 -5.09 11.83 -18.96
CA ARG A 279 -6.23 12.75 -18.81
C ARG A 279 -6.21 13.53 -17.50
N LEU A 280 -5.78 12.88 -16.40
CA LEU A 280 -5.63 13.58 -15.12
C LEU A 280 -4.50 14.61 -15.17
N LYS A 281 -3.36 14.27 -15.79
CA LYS A 281 -2.23 15.18 -15.95
C LYS A 281 -2.56 16.40 -16.82
N GLU A 282 -3.46 16.23 -17.79
CA GLU A 282 -4.01 17.35 -18.58
C GLU A 282 -4.97 18.24 -17.76
N ALA A 283 -5.74 17.64 -16.85
CA ALA A 283 -6.76 18.34 -16.06
C ALA A 283 -6.22 19.05 -14.81
N VAL A 284 -5.10 18.56 -14.25
CA VAL A 284 -4.44 19.10 -13.05
C VAL A 284 -3.07 19.65 -13.47
N THR A 285 -2.92 20.97 -13.42
CA THR A 285 -1.85 21.66 -14.17
C THR A 285 -0.86 22.41 -13.29
N THR A 286 -1.20 22.67 -12.03
CA THR A 286 -0.41 23.48 -11.10
C THR A 286 0.32 22.64 -10.04
N ILE A 287 -0.10 21.39 -9.84
CA ILE A 287 0.51 20.45 -8.88
C ILE A 287 0.94 19.15 -9.57
N PRO A 288 1.91 18.40 -9.02
CA PRO A 288 2.34 17.14 -9.60
C PRO A 288 1.24 16.06 -9.59
N VAL A 289 1.20 15.28 -10.67
CA VAL A 289 0.36 14.09 -10.84
C VAL A 289 1.27 12.87 -10.98
N LEU A 290 1.15 11.94 -10.04
CA LEU A 290 1.91 10.69 -10.03
C LEU A 290 1.05 9.53 -10.57
N GLY A 291 1.64 8.74 -11.46
CA GLY A 291 1.01 7.55 -12.02
C GLY A 291 1.17 6.32 -11.12
N ASN A 292 0.13 5.50 -10.99
CA ASN A 292 0.18 4.25 -10.24
C ASN A 292 -0.61 3.14 -10.93
N GLY A 293 -0.02 1.95 -10.97
CA GLY A 293 -0.66 0.74 -11.46
C GLY A 293 0.23 -0.02 -12.43
N ASP A 294 0.45 -1.30 -12.14
CA ASP A 294 1.18 -2.25 -13.01
C ASP A 294 2.63 -1.89 -13.33
N ILE A 295 3.30 -1.20 -12.41
CA ILE A 295 4.76 -1.03 -12.44
C ILE A 295 5.39 -2.23 -11.74
N PHE A 296 5.91 -3.18 -12.52
CA PHE A 296 6.58 -4.39 -12.02
C PHE A 296 8.06 -4.42 -12.40
N SER A 297 8.51 -3.54 -13.29
CA SER A 297 9.89 -3.41 -13.77
C SER A 297 10.26 -1.95 -13.98
N ALA A 298 11.55 -1.69 -14.17
CA ALA A 298 12.06 -0.39 -14.61
C ALA A 298 11.48 0.07 -15.96
N ALA A 299 11.26 -0.86 -16.89
CA ALA A 299 10.68 -0.56 -18.20
C ALA A 299 9.24 -0.04 -18.08
N ASP A 300 8.44 -0.61 -17.16
CA ASP A 300 7.06 -0.14 -16.93
C ASP A 300 7.01 1.29 -16.43
N ALA A 301 7.96 1.71 -15.59
CA ALA A 301 8.03 3.08 -15.10
C ALA A 301 8.41 4.08 -16.21
N LEU A 302 9.38 3.73 -17.06
CA LEU A 302 9.73 4.53 -18.22
C LEU A 302 8.56 4.66 -19.19
N ALA A 303 7.88 3.55 -19.47
CA ALA A 303 6.70 3.52 -20.32
C ALA A 303 5.58 4.40 -19.75
N MET A 304 5.24 4.26 -18.46
CA MET A 304 4.21 5.07 -17.82
C MET A 304 4.51 6.58 -17.93
N VAL A 305 5.73 7.00 -17.63
CA VAL A 305 6.11 8.42 -17.72
C VAL A 305 6.06 8.92 -19.17
N ALA A 306 6.51 8.11 -20.13
CA ALA A 306 6.50 8.45 -21.55
C ALA A 306 5.08 8.53 -22.14
N GLU A 307 4.21 7.58 -21.80
CA GLU A 307 2.85 7.49 -22.34
C GLU A 307 1.89 8.51 -21.72
N THR A 308 2.04 8.79 -20.42
CA THR A 308 1.06 9.59 -19.67
C THR A 308 1.52 11.01 -19.38
N GLY A 309 2.82 11.27 -19.51
CA GLY A 309 3.40 12.56 -19.15
C GLY A 309 3.45 12.83 -17.64
N CYS A 310 3.06 11.88 -16.78
CA CYS A 310 3.06 12.05 -15.32
C CYS A 310 4.43 12.47 -14.76
N ASP A 311 4.42 13.10 -13.59
CA ASP A 311 5.64 13.71 -13.00
C ASP A 311 6.49 12.70 -12.22
N GLY A 312 5.92 11.55 -11.92
CA GLY A 312 6.58 10.44 -11.25
C GLY A 312 5.69 9.22 -11.15
N VAL A 313 6.22 8.17 -10.55
CA VAL A 313 5.54 6.88 -10.41
C VAL A 313 5.39 6.50 -8.95
N VAL A 314 4.25 5.88 -8.63
CA VAL A 314 4.03 5.24 -7.32
C VAL A 314 4.08 3.73 -7.48
N VAL A 315 4.90 3.05 -6.70
CA VAL A 315 5.17 1.61 -6.81
C VAL A 315 4.56 0.88 -5.64
N GLY A 316 3.70 -0.10 -5.92
CA GLY A 316 3.07 -0.95 -4.90
C GLY A 316 3.55 -2.39 -5.02
N ARG A 317 2.70 -3.26 -5.59
CA ARG A 317 2.93 -4.70 -5.61
C ARG A 317 4.25 -5.14 -6.27
N GLY A 318 4.82 -4.36 -7.19
CA GLY A 318 6.08 -4.67 -7.85
C GLY A 318 7.26 -4.87 -6.89
N CYS A 319 7.30 -4.15 -5.75
CA CYS A 319 8.40 -4.26 -4.79
C CYS A 319 8.23 -5.38 -3.75
N LEU A 320 7.11 -6.12 -3.76
CA LEU A 320 6.85 -7.17 -2.78
C LEU A 320 7.86 -8.31 -2.91
N GLY A 321 8.66 -8.53 -1.86
CA GLY A 321 9.78 -9.49 -1.90
C GLY A 321 10.85 -9.13 -2.95
N ARG A 322 10.90 -7.87 -3.36
CA ARG A 322 11.81 -7.32 -4.37
C ARG A 322 12.13 -5.85 -4.08
N PRO A 323 12.64 -5.50 -2.88
CA PRO A 323 12.94 -4.11 -2.53
C PRO A 323 14.01 -3.50 -3.45
N TRP A 324 14.90 -4.30 -4.04
CA TRP A 324 15.88 -3.84 -5.03
C TRP A 324 15.27 -3.30 -6.33
N LEU A 325 13.95 -3.47 -6.56
CA LEU A 325 13.25 -2.79 -7.66
C LEU A 325 13.43 -1.26 -7.57
N PHE A 326 13.58 -0.69 -6.37
CA PHE A 326 13.85 0.75 -6.22
C PHE A 326 15.20 1.17 -6.84
N ALA A 327 16.23 0.32 -6.78
CA ALA A 327 17.51 0.58 -7.43
C ALA A 327 17.37 0.55 -8.96
N GLU A 328 16.63 -0.44 -9.47
CA GLU A 328 16.35 -0.58 -10.91
C GLU A 328 15.57 0.63 -11.45
N LEU A 329 14.53 1.06 -10.72
CA LEU A 329 13.71 2.22 -11.08
C LEU A 329 14.52 3.52 -11.04
N SER A 330 15.39 3.67 -10.04
CA SER A 330 16.28 4.82 -9.90
C SER A 330 17.22 4.94 -11.08
N ALA A 331 17.94 3.86 -11.40
CA ALA A 331 18.87 3.83 -12.51
C ALA A 331 18.15 4.16 -13.83
N ALA A 332 17.00 3.53 -14.09
CA ALA A 332 16.23 3.76 -15.31
C ALA A 332 15.78 5.21 -15.47
N LEU A 333 15.20 5.82 -14.43
CA LEU A 333 14.70 7.20 -14.47
C LEU A 333 15.82 8.24 -14.55
N ARG A 334 17.05 7.88 -14.17
CA ARG A 334 18.26 8.70 -14.33
C ARG A 334 18.99 8.47 -15.66
N GLY A 335 18.55 7.50 -16.46
CA GLY A 335 19.24 7.11 -17.70
C GLY A 335 20.56 6.38 -17.45
N GLU A 336 20.72 5.77 -16.28
CA GLU A 336 21.87 4.97 -15.88
C GLU A 336 21.66 3.49 -16.24
N PRO A 337 22.73 2.68 -16.34
CA PRO A 337 22.61 1.24 -16.54
C PRO A 337 21.78 0.59 -15.41
N ILE A 338 20.73 -0.14 -15.78
CA ILE A 338 19.86 -0.84 -14.83
C ILE A 338 20.65 -2.02 -14.25
N PRO A 339 20.79 -2.14 -12.91
CA PRO A 339 21.44 -3.28 -12.29
C PRO A 339 20.71 -4.60 -12.60
N ASP A 340 21.47 -5.68 -12.76
CA ASP A 340 20.89 -7.01 -12.83
C ASP A 340 20.18 -7.36 -11.51
N GLY A 341 19.12 -8.19 -11.61
CA GLY A 341 18.47 -8.74 -10.43
C GLY A 341 19.44 -9.61 -9.62
N PRO A 342 19.38 -9.56 -8.27
CA PRO A 342 20.28 -10.32 -7.41
C PRO A 342 20.07 -11.83 -7.59
N ALA A 343 21.18 -12.57 -7.55
CA ALA A 343 21.15 -14.02 -7.46
C ALA A 343 20.49 -14.49 -6.14
N LEU A 344 20.06 -15.75 -6.11
CA LEU A 344 19.26 -16.30 -5.02
C LEU A 344 19.93 -16.20 -3.64
N GLY A 345 21.26 -16.31 -3.57
CA GLY A 345 22.00 -16.12 -2.31
C GLY A 345 21.79 -14.71 -1.75
N ARG A 346 21.96 -13.69 -2.58
CA ARG A 346 21.72 -12.29 -2.20
C ARG A 346 20.25 -12.02 -1.89
N VAL A 347 19.32 -12.67 -2.58
CA VAL A 347 17.89 -12.63 -2.23
C VAL A 347 17.65 -13.17 -0.81
N GLY A 348 18.32 -14.26 -0.45
CA GLY A 348 18.28 -14.84 0.90
C GLY A 348 18.81 -13.87 1.97
N GLU A 349 19.90 -13.16 1.70
CA GLU A 349 20.44 -12.13 2.60
C GLU A 349 19.46 -10.96 2.79
N VAL A 350 18.79 -10.51 1.72
CA VAL A 350 17.77 -9.45 1.80
C VAL A 350 16.56 -9.93 2.61
N LEU A 351 16.13 -11.18 2.42
CA LEU A 351 15.06 -11.78 3.22
C LEU A 351 15.44 -11.83 4.70
N TYR A 352 16.65 -12.27 5.03
CA TYR A 352 17.15 -12.29 6.40
C TYR A 352 17.22 -10.88 7.00
N ARG A 353 17.72 -9.89 6.24
CA ARG A 353 17.73 -8.48 6.64
C ARG A 353 16.33 -7.97 6.95
N HIS A 354 15.35 -8.28 6.09
CA HIS A 354 13.96 -7.91 6.32
C HIS A 354 13.40 -8.51 7.61
N ALA A 355 13.69 -9.79 7.87
CA ALA A 355 13.28 -10.47 9.09
C ALA A 355 13.92 -9.83 10.34
N GLY A 356 15.21 -9.50 10.29
CA GLY A 356 15.90 -8.79 11.38
C GLY A 356 15.29 -7.43 11.69
N LEU A 357 14.98 -6.64 10.65
CA LEU A 357 14.30 -5.35 10.81
C LEU A 357 12.90 -5.49 11.43
N LEU A 358 12.15 -6.55 11.09
CA LEU A 358 10.88 -6.85 11.74
C LEU A 358 11.07 -7.24 13.21
N VAL A 359 12.11 -8.02 13.55
CA VAL A 359 12.43 -8.38 14.94
C VAL A 359 12.73 -7.15 15.77
N GLU A 360 13.52 -6.22 15.23
CA GLU A 360 13.83 -4.93 15.86
C GLU A 360 12.55 -4.10 16.13
N HIS A 361 11.60 -4.09 15.20
CA HIS A 361 10.39 -3.28 15.29
C HIS A 361 9.29 -3.90 16.16
N ASP A 362 9.07 -5.21 16.05
CA ASP A 362 7.86 -5.90 16.53
C ASP A 362 8.14 -7.05 17.51
N GLY A 363 9.41 -7.38 17.73
CA GLY A 363 9.82 -8.57 18.45
C GLY A 363 9.69 -9.85 17.61
N GLU A 364 10.45 -10.88 17.96
CA GLU A 364 10.67 -12.05 17.11
C GLU A 364 9.38 -12.83 16.79
N ASP A 365 8.51 -13.10 17.78
CA ASP A 365 7.28 -13.87 17.53
C ASP A 365 6.34 -13.19 16.52
N LYS A 366 6.17 -11.87 16.62
CA LYS A 366 5.34 -11.10 15.68
C LYS A 366 6.04 -11.00 14.33
N ALA A 367 7.34 -10.73 14.30
CA ALA A 367 8.15 -10.66 13.09
C ALA A 367 8.07 -11.95 12.26
N MET A 368 8.14 -13.11 12.90
CA MET A 368 8.06 -14.41 12.21
C MET A 368 6.68 -14.66 11.61
N ARG A 369 5.60 -14.28 12.30
CA ARG A 369 4.24 -14.35 11.74
C ARG A 369 4.08 -13.40 10.55
N ASP A 370 4.69 -12.22 10.63
CA ASP A 370 4.64 -11.21 9.59
C ASP A 370 5.41 -11.65 8.34
N ILE A 371 6.69 -12.02 8.47
CA ILE A 371 7.58 -12.34 7.35
C ILE A 371 7.11 -13.55 6.52
N ARG A 372 6.37 -14.50 7.12
CA ARG A 372 5.82 -15.68 6.41
C ARG A 372 5.00 -15.30 5.17
N LYS A 373 4.28 -14.17 5.18
CA LYS A 373 3.49 -13.71 4.03
C LYS A 373 4.37 -13.22 2.86
N HIS A 374 5.63 -12.86 3.13
CA HIS A 374 6.58 -12.36 2.12
C HIS A 374 7.35 -13.47 1.40
N MET A 375 7.45 -14.66 2.00
CA MET A 375 8.30 -15.76 1.51
C MET A 375 8.00 -16.16 0.06
N ALA A 376 6.72 -16.25 -0.29
CA ALA A 376 6.31 -16.61 -1.64
C ALA A 376 6.75 -15.57 -2.68
N TRP A 377 6.89 -14.30 -2.28
CA TRP A 377 7.34 -13.23 -3.16
C TRP A 377 8.86 -13.24 -3.33
N TYR A 378 9.62 -13.36 -2.25
CA TYR A 378 11.09 -13.45 -2.35
C TYR A 378 11.55 -14.62 -3.22
N LEU A 379 10.90 -15.77 -3.06
CA LEU A 379 11.28 -16.99 -3.77
C LEU A 379 10.54 -17.17 -5.12
N MET A 380 9.87 -16.14 -5.64
CA MET A 380 9.11 -16.24 -6.89
C MET A 380 10.03 -16.60 -8.08
N GLY A 381 9.64 -17.58 -8.89
CA GLY A 381 10.39 -18.02 -10.07
C GLY A 381 11.62 -18.90 -9.79
N PHE A 382 12.23 -18.79 -8.61
CA PHE A 382 13.46 -19.53 -8.28
C PHE A 382 13.22 -21.06 -8.10
N PRO A 383 14.17 -21.92 -8.49
CA PRO A 383 14.12 -23.37 -8.37
C PRO A 383 14.41 -23.89 -6.95
N VAL A 384 13.82 -23.29 -5.91
CA VAL A 384 14.05 -23.63 -4.48
C VAL A 384 13.51 -25.01 -4.08
N GLY A 385 12.58 -25.57 -4.85
CA GLY A 385 11.90 -26.83 -4.52
C GLY A 385 10.79 -26.68 -3.48
N SER A 386 9.83 -27.62 -3.50
CA SER A 386 8.61 -27.52 -2.68
C SER A 386 8.86 -27.72 -1.18
N HIS A 387 9.90 -28.48 -0.81
CA HIS A 387 10.23 -28.77 0.58
C HIS A 387 10.73 -27.52 1.32
N LEU A 388 11.79 -26.88 0.82
CA LEU A 388 12.34 -25.63 1.37
C LEU A 388 11.28 -24.51 1.41
N ARG A 389 10.48 -24.35 0.34
CA ARG A 389 9.38 -23.37 0.32
C ARG A 389 8.38 -23.56 1.47
N ARG A 390 8.05 -24.81 1.82
CA ARG A 390 7.16 -25.09 2.96
C ARG A 390 7.82 -24.72 4.28
N GLN A 391 9.11 -25.00 4.45
CA GLN A 391 9.84 -24.64 5.66
C GLN A 391 9.92 -23.11 5.86
N PHE A 392 10.24 -22.36 4.79
CA PHE A 392 10.19 -20.89 4.81
C PHE A 392 8.80 -20.36 5.21
N ALA A 393 7.72 -20.96 4.69
CA ALA A 393 6.35 -20.54 5.01
C ALA A 393 5.94 -20.79 6.48
N THR A 394 6.70 -21.57 7.24
CA THR A 394 6.41 -21.93 8.62
C THR A 394 7.48 -21.49 9.62
N VAL A 395 8.41 -20.62 9.23
CA VAL A 395 9.53 -20.18 10.08
C VAL A 395 9.06 -19.60 11.41
N SER A 396 9.77 -19.90 12.50
CA SER A 396 9.43 -19.44 13.85
C SER A 396 10.57 -18.76 14.59
N SER A 397 11.76 -18.62 13.99
CA SER A 397 12.87 -17.84 14.55
C SER A 397 13.78 -17.27 13.45
N LEU A 398 14.54 -16.24 13.79
CA LEU A 398 15.53 -15.64 12.89
C LEU A 398 16.65 -16.62 12.54
N THR A 399 17.11 -17.42 13.50
CA THR A 399 18.09 -18.50 13.28
C THR A 399 17.59 -19.52 12.26
N GLN A 400 16.31 -19.89 12.29
CA GLN A 400 15.76 -20.81 11.30
C GLN A 400 15.76 -20.20 9.88
N ILE A 401 15.54 -18.89 9.76
CA ILE A 401 15.66 -18.21 8.46
C ILE A 401 17.12 -18.28 7.97
N GLU A 402 18.09 -18.02 8.84
CA GLU A 402 19.52 -18.12 8.53
C GLU A 402 19.89 -19.52 8.02
N ASP A 403 19.49 -20.57 8.75
CA ASP A 403 19.74 -21.96 8.37
C ASP A 403 19.11 -22.34 7.02
N LEU A 404 17.91 -21.83 6.72
CA LEU A 404 17.23 -22.07 5.46
C LEU A 404 17.84 -21.28 4.30
N VAL A 405 18.30 -20.05 4.56
CA VAL A 405 19.05 -19.25 3.58
C VAL A 405 20.37 -19.95 3.22
N GLY A 406 21.06 -20.55 4.19
CA GLY A 406 22.28 -21.34 3.97
C GLY A 406 22.08 -22.61 3.12
N GLN A 407 20.84 -23.04 2.89
CA GLN A 407 20.50 -24.17 2.02
C GLN A 407 20.14 -23.76 0.59
N LEU A 408 20.07 -22.46 0.30
CA LEU A 408 19.83 -21.95 -1.05
C LEU A 408 21.09 -22.08 -1.89
N ASP A 409 20.93 -22.39 -3.18
CA ASP A 409 22.02 -22.30 -4.15
C ASP A 409 22.32 -20.81 -4.43
N PRO A 410 23.50 -20.30 -4.03
CA PRO A 410 23.78 -18.86 -4.06
C PRO A 410 23.91 -18.31 -5.48
N ASP A 411 24.25 -19.16 -6.46
CA ASP A 411 24.63 -18.76 -7.82
C ASP A 411 23.45 -18.76 -8.79
N VAL A 412 22.26 -19.19 -8.36
CA VAL A 412 21.07 -19.18 -9.22
C VAL A 412 20.71 -17.73 -9.57
N PRO A 413 20.73 -17.36 -10.86
CA PRO A 413 20.46 -15.99 -11.29
C PRO A 413 18.99 -15.61 -11.09
N PHE A 414 18.71 -14.31 -11.06
CA PHE A 414 17.34 -13.81 -10.96
C PHE A 414 16.49 -14.31 -12.15
N PRO A 415 15.35 -14.99 -11.92
CA PRO A 415 14.55 -15.57 -13.01
C PRO A 415 13.85 -14.49 -13.84
N ALA A 416 13.87 -14.62 -15.17
CA ALA A 416 13.13 -13.73 -16.06
C ALA A 416 11.61 -13.72 -15.73
N ASP A 417 11.05 -14.89 -15.41
CA ASP A 417 9.63 -15.05 -15.06
C ASP A 417 9.24 -14.42 -13.71
N ALA A 418 10.22 -13.91 -12.94
CA ALA A 418 9.98 -13.26 -11.65
C ALA A 418 9.69 -11.74 -11.78
N GLN A 419 9.65 -11.18 -12.99
CA GLN A 419 9.38 -9.76 -13.27
C GLN A 419 7.88 -9.40 -13.32
N GLY A 420 6.98 -10.37 -13.08
CA GLY A 420 5.54 -10.18 -13.21
C GLY A 420 4.77 -9.72 -11.96
N PRO A 421 3.43 -9.74 -12.04
CA PRO A 421 2.56 -9.31 -10.96
C PRO A 421 2.76 -10.11 -9.67
N ARG A 422 2.78 -9.40 -8.54
CA ARG A 422 2.95 -9.98 -7.21
C ARG A 422 1.72 -9.76 -6.34
N GLY A 423 1.53 -10.65 -5.37
CA GLY A 423 0.34 -10.66 -4.53
C GLY A 423 -0.92 -11.09 -5.29
N ARG A 424 -2.07 -10.95 -4.62
CA ARG A 424 -3.36 -11.40 -5.18
C ARG A 424 -3.84 -10.42 -6.25
N GLN A 425 -4.01 -10.89 -7.50
CA GLN A 425 -4.71 -10.12 -8.54
C GLN A 425 -6.22 -10.09 -8.27
N GLY A 426 -6.78 -11.22 -7.81
CA GLY A 426 -8.21 -11.33 -7.52
C GLY A 426 -9.08 -11.26 -8.77
N SER A 427 -10.39 -11.39 -8.56
CA SER A 427 -11.41 -11.17 -9.60
C SER A 427 -12.06 -9.81 -9.37
N PRO A 428 -12.60 -9.15 -10.41
CA PRO A 428 -13.38 -7.95 -10.21
C PRO A 428 -14.57 -8.24 -9.28
N GLN A 429 -14.96 -7.26 -8.48
CA GLN A 429 -16.16 -7.30 -7.67
C GLN A 429 -17.35 -6.91 -8.53
N THR A 430 -18.46 -7.65 -8.43
CA THR A 430 -19.71 -7.31 -9.12
C THR A 430 -20.28 -5.98 -8.64
N LYS A 431 -20.10 -5.64 -7.35
CA LYS A 431 -20.56 -4.39 -6.77
C LYS A 431 -19.65 -3.96 -5.63
N VAL A 432 -19.30 -2.68 -5.58
CA VAL A 432 -18.61 -2.07 -4.44
C VAL A 432 -19.63 -1.86 -3.32
N ALA A 433 -19.32 -2.29 -2.11
CA ALA A 433 -20.19 -2.04 -0.96
C ALA A 433 -20.10 -0.56 -0.58
N LEU A 434 -21.24 0.12 -0.51
CA LEU A 434 -21.37 1.54 -0.20
C LEU A 434 -22.40 1.73 0.92
N PRO A 435 -22.44 2.90 1.59
CA PRO A 435 -23.58 3.30 2.40
C PRO A 435 -24.89 3.26 1.60
N GLU A 436 -26.00 3.09 2.30
CA GLU A 436 -27.33 3.22 1.70
C GLU A 436 -27.53 4.64 1.15
N GLY A 437 -28.11 4.77 -0.04
CA GLY A 437 -28.32 6.05 -0.72
C GLY A 437 -27.04 6.80 -1.14
N TRP A 438 -25.86 6.17 -1.04
CA TRP A 438 -24.59 6.87 -1.32
C TRP A 438 -24.52 7.48 -2.72
N LEU A 439 -25.12 6.81 -3.71
CA LEU A 439 -25.09 7.24 -5.10
C LEU A 439 -26.22 8.22 -5.46
N ASP A 440 -27.13 8.54 -4.55
CA ASP A 440 -28.33 9.32 -4.85
C ASP A 440 -28.02 10.79 -5.16
N ASP A 441 -27.03 11.36 -4.48
CA ASP A 441 -26.59 12.75 -4.67
C ASP A 441 -25.06 12.86 -4.50
N PRO A 442 -24.29 13.19 -5.55
CA PRO A 442 -22.84 13.41 -5.45
C PRO A 442 -22.47 14.73 -4.75
N GLU A 443 -23.41 15.66 -4.54
CA GLU A 443 -23.17 16.95 -3.89
C GLU A 443 -23.55 16.97 -2.41
N ASP A 444 -24.12 15.88 -1.90
CA ASP A 444 -24.39 15.70 -0.48
C ASP A 444 -23.09 15.69 0.33
N ASP A 445 -23.00 16.56 1.33
CA ASP A 445 -21.84 16.71 2.21
C ASP A 445 -22.03 16.07 3.60
N THR A 446 -23.08 15.26 3.77
CA THR A 446 -23.37 14.57 5.03
C THR A 446 -22.30 13.53 5.34
N VAL A 447 -21.74 13.61 6.54
CA VAL A 447 -20.82 12.60 7.08
C VAL A 447 -21.61 11.33 7.44
N PRO A 448 -21.22 10.13 6.94
CA PRO A 448 -21.90 8.88 7.28
C PRO A 448 -21.92 8.61 8.79
N SER A 449 -23.06 8.17 9.32
CA SER A 449 -23.25 7.91 10.77
C SER A 449 -22.36 6.80 11.35
N ALA A 450 -21.72 5.99 10.51
CA ALA A 450 -20.77 4.95 10.91
C ALA A 450 -19.30 5.33 10.62
N ALA A 451 -19.02 6.61 10.37
CA ALA A 451 -17.69 7.17 10.14
C ALA A 451 -16.69 6.90 11.29
N ASP A 452 -17.21 6.85 12.53
CA ASP A 452 -16.41 6.77 13.75
C ASP A 452 -16.09 5.34 14.21
N VAL A 453 -16.49 4.31 13.46
CA VAL A 453 -16.23 2.93 13.87
C VAL A 453 -14.76 2.58 13.62
N MET A 454 -14.01 2.47 14.72
CA MET A 454 -12.61 2.03 14.76
C MET A 454 -12.39 0.72 13.98
N HIS A 455 -11.88 0.83 12.75
CA HIS A 455 -11.44 -0.30 11.95
C HIS A 455 -10.02 -0.04 11.47
N SER A 456 -9.03 -0.78 11.99
CA SER A 456 -7.70 -0.79 11.39
C SER A 456 -7.78 -1.48 10.01
N GLY A 457 -7.16 -0.86 9.01
CA GLY A 457 -7.05 -1.41 7.65
C GLY A 457 -6.27 -2.73 7.61
N GLY A 458 -5.35 -2.94 8.55
CA GLY A 458 -4.59 -4.17 8.77
C GLY A 458 -5.29 -5.19 9.64
#